data_AF-A0A9P9N1M5-F1
#
_entry.id   AF-A0A9P9N1M5-F1
#
_cell.length_a   1.000
_cell.length_b   1.000
_cell.length_c   1.000
_cell.angle_alpha   90.00
_cell.angle_beta   90.00
_cell.angle_gamma   90.00
#
_symmetry.space_group_name_H-M   'P 1'
#
loop_
_entity.id
_entity.type
_entity.pdbx_description
1 polymer ?
#
loop_
_entity_poly.entity_id
_entity_poly.type
_entity_poly.pdbx_seq_one_letter_code
_entity_poly.pdbx_strand_id
1 'polypeptide(L)'
;MLVQQDKVRSTKFQLFNTVTFVLAGRTTLSEHLPGDKIEVAICSINRSPYLRVLVEQQSPLHQALPTIELRGFDPAGFKFYVEWLATSKITYPTQLYSSTSSGLLLCDCIDLIYAHITGSQLEEPEFQDYVIDEISRRLDPAQSTDLRVFEAIFVEEGASSVLKRFVVDKMFALEKKMLGMLRGS
;
A
#
# COMPACT_ATOMS: atom_id res chain seq x y z
N MET A 1 -0.77 -21.31 50.60
CA MET A 1 -0.79 -21.67 49.16
C MET A 1 -0.39 -20.43 48.37
N LEU A 2 0.82 -20.49 47.82
CA LEU A 2 1.40 -19.66 46.75
C LEU A 2 0.46 -19.72 45.51
N VAL A 3 0.22 -18.71 44.65
CA VAL A 3 0.89 -17.47 44.25
C VAL A 3 -0.14 -16.59 43.51
N GLN A 4 -0.13 -15.28 43.76
CA GLN A 4 -0.67 -14.23 42.88
C GLN A 4 0.16 -14.17 41.60
N GLN A 5 -0.45 -13.98 40.41
CA GLN A 5 0.02 -13.06 39.36
C GLN A 5 -0.77 -13.27 38.06
N ASP A 6 -1.70 -12.35 37.78
CA ASP A 6 -2.15 -12.04 36.41
C ASP A 6 -2.37 -10.52 36.28
N LYS A 7 -1.33 -9.79 36.66
CA LYS A 7 -1.12 -8.39 36.30
C LYS A 7 0.34 -8.30 35.92
N VAL A 8 0.62 -7.65 34.79
CA VAL A 8 1.93 -7.27 34.22
C VAL A 8 2.21 -8.00 32.90
N ARG A 9 1.67 -7.44 31.81
CA ARG A 9 2.31 -7.48 30.48
C ARG A 9 1.83 -6.36 29.56
N SER A 10 1.66 -5.16 30.11
CA SER A 10 1.37 -3.96 29.30
C SER A 10 2.06 -2.74 29.90
N THR A 11 3.38 -2.73 29.86
CA THR A 11 4.20 -1.53 30.10
C THR A 11 5.61 -1.93 29.75
N LYS A 12 6.11 -1.53 28.57
CA LYS A 12 7.55 -1.52 28.26
C LYS A 12 7.91 -0.81 26.93
N PHE A 13 7.19 0.26 26.57
CA PHE A 13 7.62 1.24 25.57
C PHE A 13 7.53 2.65 26.19
N GLN A 14 8.41 2.95 27.15
CA GLN A 14 8.53 4.29 27.71
C GLN A 14 9.86 4.88 27.23
N LEU A 15 9.80 5.72 26.20
CA LEU A 15 10.67 6.87 25.90
C LEU A 15 10.52 7.40 24.47
N PHE A 16 9.76 6.71 23.62
CA PHE A 16 9.74 6.99 22.19
C PHE A 16 8.35 6.85 21.58
N ASN A 17 7.91 7.88 20.85
CA ASN A 17 6.55 7.96 20.30
C ASN A 17 6.44 7.49 18.83
N THR A 18 7.57 7.32 18.15
CA THR A 18 7.65 6.94 16.72
C THR A 18 8.66 5.81 16.51
N VAL A 19 8.64 5.10 15.38
CA VAL A 19 9.68 4.17 14.91
C VAL A 19 10.05 4.59 13.50
N THR A 20 11.34 4.57 13.14
CA THR A 20 11.78 4.90 11.79
C THR A 20 11.91 3.64 10.95
N PHE A 21 11.17 3.58 9.84
CA PHE A 21 11.29 2.54 8.84
C PHE A 21 12.12 3.05 7.67
N VAL A 22 13.06 2.24 7.19
CA VAL A 22 13.89 2.53 6.02
C VAL A 22 13.45 1.62 4.89
N LEU A 23 13.00 2.22 3.80
CA LEU A 23 12.51 1.52 2.63
C LEU A 23 13.48 1.69 1.48
N ALA A 24 13.71 0.61 0.76
CA ALA A 24 14.43 0.68 -0.51
C ALA A 24 13.58 1.46 -1.52
N GLY A 25 14.23 2.23 -2.37
CA GLY A 25 13.55 2.89 -3.47
C GLY A 25 13.00 1.89 -4.48
N ARG A 26 12.06 2.34 -5.30
CA ARG A 26 11.56 1.58 -6.45
C ARG A 26 12.39 1.95 -7.67
N THR A 27 12.86 0.93 -8.38
CA THR A 27 13.50 1.09 -9.69
C THR A 27 12.78 0.17 -10.66
N THR A 28 11.89 0.73 -11.46
CA THR A 28 11.27 0.03 -12.61
C THR A 28 11.95 0.49 -13.90
N LEU A 29 11.59 -0.11 -15.04
CA LEU A 29 12.10 0.36 -16.33
C LEU A 29 11.68 1.80 -16.66
N SER A 30 10.64 2.32 -16.01
CA SER A 30 9.99 3.59 -16.38
C SER A 30 9.98 4.63 -15.26
N GLU A 31 10.18 4.24 -14.00
CA GLU A 31 10.14 5.12 -12.85
C GLU A 31 11.25 4.80 -11.85
N HIS A 32 11.86 5.86 -11.31
CA HIS A 32 12.83 5.76 -10.23
C HIS A 32 12.32 6.57 -9.04
N LEU A 33 11.89 5.88 -8.00
CA LEU A 33 11.55 6.46 -6.71
C LEU A 33 12.73 6.21 -5.77
N PRO A 34 13.38 7.24 -5.20
CA PRO A 34 14.46 7.03 -4.26
C PRO A 34 13.97 6.33 -3.00
N GLY A 35 14.89 5.68 -2.29
CA GLY A 35 14.60 5.14 -0.96
C GLY A 35 14.23 6.25 0.02
N ASP A 36 13.48 5.89 1.05
CA ASP A 36 12.95 6.86 2.00
C ASP A 36 12.99 6.35 3.45
N LYS A 37 12.94 7.30 4.38
CA LYS A 37 12.86 7.05 5.81
C LYS A 37 11.54 7.59 6.34
N ILE A 38 10.69 6.69 6.80
CA ILE A 38 9.33 7.01 7.21
C ILE A 38 9.21 6.82 8.72
N GLU A 39 8.94 7.90 9.44
CA GLU A 39 8.65 7.85 10.87
C GLU A 39 7.18 7.52 11.10
N VAL A 40 6.91 6.49 11.89
CA VAL A 40 5.57 5.98 12.14
C VAL A 40 5.28 6.03 13.63
N ALA A 41 4.18 6.64 14.03
CA ALA A 41 3.77 6.69 15.42
C ALA A 41 3.46 5.30 15.97
N ILE A 42 3.83 5.04 17.23
CA ILE A 42 3.56 3.76 17.92
C ILE A 42 2.06 3.44 17.94
N CYS A 43 1.20 4.45 18.03
CA CYS A 43 -0.26 4.26 17.96
C CYS A 43 -0.71 3.67 16.61
N SER A 44 -0.12 4.09 15.49
CA SER A 44 -0.38 3.51 14.16
C SER A 44 0.19 2.11 14.05
N ILE A 45 1.41 1.87 14.56
CA ILE A 45 2.06 0.55 14.55
C ILE A 45 1.19 -0.48 15.27
N ASN A 46 0.61 -0.13 16.42
CA ASN A 46 -0.26 -1.03 17.18
C ASN A 46 -1.56 -1.42 16.47
N ARG A 47 -1.97 -0.66 15.43
CA ARG A 47 -3.13 -1.01 14.59
C ARG A 47 -2.78 -2.03 13.51
N SER A 48 -1.50 -2.22 13.20
CA SER A 48 -1.02 -3.22 12.24
C SER A 48 -0.45 -4.43 12.99
N PRO A 49 -1.08 -5.62 12.89
CA PRO A 49 -0.52 -6.84 13.47
C PRO A 49 0.89 -7.13 12.97
N TYR A 50 1.14 -6.92 11.68
CA TYR A 50 2.44 -7.13 11.05
C TYR A 50 3.51 -6.20 11.63
N LEU A 51 3.29 -4.88 11.61
CA LEU A 51 4.29 -3.91 12.09
C LEU A 51 4.55 -4.08 13.58
N ARG A 52 3.53 -4.40 14.37
CA ARG A 52 3.69 -4.67 15.81
C ARG A 52 4.64 -5.86 16.04
N VAL A 53 4.38 -6.99 15.38
CA VAL A 53 5.25 -8.18 15.51
C VAL A 53 6.67 -7.88 15.04
N LEU A 54 6.82 -7.18 13.92
CA LEU A 54 8.12 -6.79 13.38
C LEU A 54 8.92 -5.93 14.37
N VAL A 55 8.28 -4.93 14.96
CA VAL A 55 8.92 -4.04 15.95
C VAL A 55 9.28 -4.81 17.23
N GLU A 56 8.41 -5.69 17.72
CA GLU A 56 8.68 -6.51 18.90
C GLU A 56 9.86 -7.46 18.69
N GLN A 57 9.98 -8.07 17.50
CA GLN A 57 11.09 -8.95 17.15
C GLN A 57 12.43 -8.21 17.04
N GLN A 58 12.41 -6.97 16.52
CA GLN A 58 13.61 -6.17 16.33
C GLN A 58 13.99 -5.30 17.53
N SER A 59 13.15 -5.22 18.58
CA SER A 59 13.44 -4.49 19.81
C SER A 59 13.37 -5.37 21.07
N PRO A 60 14.21 -6.42 21.20
CA PRO A 60 14.17 -7.29 22.37
C PRO A 60 14.69 -6.64 23.68
N LEU A 61 15.33 -5.45 23.66
CA LEU A 61 16.24 -5.04 24.73
C LEU A 61 16.28 -3.54 25.15
N HIS A 62 15.20 -2.76 25.00
CA HIS A 62 15.11 -1.39 25.57
C HIS A 62 16.20 -0.37 25.17
N GLN A 63 16.94 -0.60 24.09
CA GLN A 63 18.00 0.31 23.64
C GLN A 63 17.63 0.94 22.31
N ALA A 64 17.31 2.24 22.36
CA ALA A 64 16.91 3.10 21.25
C ALA A 64 15.73 2.56 20.40
N LEU A 65 14.97 3.44 19.75
CA LEU A 65 14.06 2.95 18.71
C LEU A 65 14.88 2.31 17.60
N PRO A 66 14.58 1.07 17.20
CA PRO A 66 15.23 0.48 16.05
C PRO A 66 14.85 1.29 14.82
N THR A 67 15.86 1.66 14.05
CA THR A 67 15.66 1.90 12.62
C THR A 67 15.42 0.53 12.00
N ILE A 68 14.23 0.31 11.45
CA ILE A 68 13.82 -0.99 10.89
C ILE A 68 13.90 -0.94 9.37
N GLU A 69 14.67 -1.85 8.77
CA GLU A 69 14.67 -2.01 7.31
C GLU A 69 13.43 -2.78 6.86
N LEU A 70 12.63 -2.18 5.98
CA LEU A 70 11.52 -2.82 5.28
C LEU A 70 11.92 -3.05 3.83
N ARG A 71 12.41 -4.26 3.55
CA ARG A 71 12.85 -4.66 2.21
C ARG A 71 11.66 -5.12 1.36
N GLY A 72 11.65 -4.71 0.10
CA GLY A 72 10.61 -5.10 -0.87
C GLY A 72 9.31 -4.28 -0.79
N PHE A 73 9.23 -3.30 0.10
CA PHE A 73 8.09 -2.40 0.22
C PHE A 73 8.34 -1.11 -0.55
N ASP A 74 7.34 -0.66 -1.30
CA ASP A 74 7.40 0.63 -1.98
C ASP A 74 7.22 1.79 -0.99
N PRO A 75 8.09 2.82 -1.02
CA PRO A 75 7.98 3.99 -0.14
C PRO A 75 6.64 4.72 -0.22
N ALA A 76 6.08 4.91 -1.43
CA ALA A 76 4.82 5.63 -1.58
C ALA A 76 3.64 4.79 -1.08
N GLY A 77 3.60 3.50 -1.44
CA GLY A 77 2.61 2.56 -0.94
C GLY A 77 2.61 2.46 0.59
N PHE A 78 3.78 2.41 1.21
CA PHE A 78 3.89 2.38 2.67
C PHE A 78 3.43 3.68 3.34
N LYS A 79 3.70 4.85 2.75
CA LYS A 79 3.16 6.13 3.27
C LYS A 79 1.64 6.13 3.30
N PHE A 80 0.99 5.63 2.24
CA PHE A 80 -0.46 5.53 2.20
C PHE A 80 -1.00 4.55 3.23
N TYR A 81 -0.32 3.43 3.46
CA TYR A 81 -0.69 2.50 4.52
C TYR A 81 -0.57 3.14 5.90
N VAL A 82 0.52 3.85 6.19
CA VAL A 82 0.70 4.57 7.47
C VAL A 82 -0.37 5.65 7.67
N GLU A 83 -0.71 6.39 6.63
CA GLU A 83 -1.79 7.39 6.67
C GLU A 83 -3.14 6.73 6.95
N TRP A 84 -3.43 5.60 6.30
CA TRP A 84 -4.65 4.83 6.53
C TRP A 84 -4.70 4.25 7.94
N LEU A 85 -3.58 3.77 8.48
CA LEU A 85 -3.50 3.37 9.90
C LEU A 85 -3.74 4.55 10.84
N ALA A 86 -3.44 5.79 10.46
CA ALA A 86 -3.71 6.95 11.31
C ALA A 86 -5.17 7.40 11.20
N THR A 87 -5.74 7.43 9.99
CA THR A 87 -6.98 8.17 9.70
C THR A 87 -8.10 7.32 9.09
N SER A 88 -7.82 6.07 8.74
CA SER A 88 -8.66 5.19 7.93
C SER A 88 -9.02 5.77 6.55
N LYS A 89 -8.19 6.69 6.05
CA LYS A 89 -8.31 7.34 4.74
C LYS A 89 -6.93 7.54 4.11
N ILE A 90 -6.91 7.71 2.78
CA ILE A 90 -5.73 8.10 2.02
C ILE A 90 -5.96 9.47 1.39
N THR A 91 -5.00 10.38 1.54
CA THR A 91 -5.01 11.67 0.85
C THR A 91 -4.19 11.56 -0.43
N TYR A 92 -4.88 11.30 -1.54
CA TYR A 92 -4.23 11.21 -2.84
C TYR A 92 -4.35 12.55 -3.61
N PRO A 93 -3.21 13.21 -3.94
CA PRO A 93 -3.21 14.53 -4.55
C PRO A 93 -3.79 14.47 -5.97
N THR A 94 -4.98 15.04 -6.14
CA THR A 94 -5.73 14.96 -7.41
C THR A 94 -5.31 16.06 -8.39
N GLN A 95 -4.59 17.08 -7.90
CA GLN A 95 -4.32 18.33 -8.62
C GLN A 95 -3.10 18.27 -9.57
N LEU A 96 -2.27 17.24 -9.49
CA LEU A 96 -1.06 17.12 -10.33
C LEU A 96 -1.35 16.50 -11.71
N TYR A 97 -2.49 15.82 -11.89
CA TYR A 97 -2.77 15.00 -13.07
C TYR A 97 -3.94 15.52 -13.91
N SER A 98 -4.50 16.70 -13.58
CA SER A 98 -5.66 17.24 -14.31
C SER A 98 -5.24 18.01 -15.57
N SER A 99 -5.26 17.33 -16.71
CA SER A 99 -5.49 18.02 -17.99
C SER A 99 -6.78 17.56 -18.70
N THR A 100 -7.49 16.57 -18.16
CA THR A 100 -8.75 16.09 -18.72
C THR A 100 -9.86 16.06 -17.67
N SER A 101 -11.07 16.47 -18.07
CA SER A 101 -12.27 16.53 -17.22
C SER A 101 -12.91 15.17 -16.93
N SER A 102 -12.25 14.06 -17.27
CA SER A 102 -12.86 12.74 -17.44
C SER A 102 -12.42 11.69 -16.41
N GLY A 103 -11.38 11.96 -15.62
CA GLY A 103 -10.86 11.06 -14.58
C GLY A 103 -9.35 10.85 -14.70
N LEU A 104 -8.79 9.98 -13.87
CA LEU A 104 -7.38 9.59 -13.92
C LEU A 104 -7.16 8.38 -14.82
N LEU A 105 -6.00 8.29 -15.47
CA LEU A 105 -5.56 7.05 -16.08
C LEU A 105 -4.95 6.13 -15.02
N LEU A 106 -4.90 4.83 -15.31
CA LEU A 106 -4.26 3.82 -14.46
C LEU A 106 -2.81 4.17 -14.13
N CYS A 107 -2.08 4.77 -15.08
CA CYS A 107 -0.70 5.18 -14.87
C CYS A 107 -0.57 6.34 -13.88
N ASP A 108 -1.56 7.23 -13.81
CA ASP A 108 -1.55 8.29 -12.82
C ASP A 108 -1.71 7.68 -11.42
N CYS A 109 -2.52 6.62 -11.30
CA CYS A 109 -2.76 5.90 -10.05
C CYS A 109 -1.64 4.95 -9.62
N ILE A 110 -0.43 5.04 -10.18
CA ILE A 110 0.65 4.06 -9.94
C ILE A 110 1.00 3.91 -8.46
N ASP A 111 1.04 5.00 -7.70
CA ASP A 111 1.35 4.92 -6.26
C ASP A 111 0.23 4.24 -5.46
N LEU A 112 -1.03 4.33 -5.91
CA LEU A 112 -2.14 3.57 -5.31
C LEU A 112 -2.04 2.09 -5.68
N ILE A 113 -1.57 1.74 -6.88
CA ILE A 113 -1.28 0.35 -7.25
C ILE A 113 -0.21 -0.22 -6.33
N TYR A 114 0.89 0.51 -6.09
CA TYR A 114 1.91 0.10 -5.12
C TYR A 114 1.43 0.09 -3.67
N ALA A 115 0.46 0.95 -3.30
CA ALA A 115 -0.23 0.87 -2.01
C ALA A 115 -0.97 -0.46 -1.87
N HIS A 116 -1.69 -0.90 -2.91
CA HIS A 116 -2.35 -2.20 -2.90
C HIS A 116 -1.34 -3.34 -2.78
N ILE A 117 -0.22 -3.28 -3.51
CA ILE A 117 0.86 -4.29 -3.41
C ILE A 117 1.39 -4.34 -1.97
N THR A 118 1.66 -3.19 -1.37
CA THR A 118 2.06 -3.05 0.04
C THR A 118 1.03 -3.70 0.97
N GLY A 119 -0.26 -3.43 0.77
CA GLY A 119 -1.34 -4.06 1.53
C GLY A 119 -1.36 -5.58 1.41
N SER A 120 -1.07 -6.11 0.22
CA SER A 120 -0.96 -7.56 0.01
C SER A 120 0.25 -8.16 0.73
N GLN A 121 1.41 -7.50 0.71
CA GLN A 121 2.62 -7.95 1.40
C GLN A 121 2.47 -7.90 2.93
N LEU A 122 1.68 -6.96 3.45
CA LEU A 122 1.36 -6.83 4.87
C LEU A 122 0.20 -7.72 5.35
N GLU A 123 -0.45 -8.44 4.43
CA GLU A 123 -1.64 -9.25 4.70
C GLU A 123 -2.83 -8.43 5.24
N GLU A 124 -3.04 -7.23 4.70
CA GLU A 124 -4.05 -6.26 5.13
C GLU A 124 -5.20 -6.16 4.11
N PRO A 125 -6.22 -7.04 4.17
CA PRO A 125 -7.29 -7.10 3.17
C PRO A 125 -8.19 -5.85 3.20
N GLU A 126 -8.49 -5.29 4.37
CA GLU A 126 -9.33 -4.08 4.48
C GLU A 126 -8.69 -2.87 3.80
N PHE A 127 -7.36 -2.76 3.90
CA PHE A 127 -6.60 -1.73 3.21
C PHE A 127 -6.57 -1.97 1.69
N GLN A 128 -6.39 -3.21 1.25
CA GLN A 128 -6.43 -3.57 -0.18
C GLN A 128 -7.78 -3.19 -0.81
N ASP A 129 -8.89 -3.56 -0.17
CA ASP A 129 -10.24 -3.23 -0.63
C ASP A 129 -10.44 -1.72 -0.69
N TYR A 130 -10.03 -0.99 0.36
CA TYR A 130 -10.09 0.48 0.39
C TYR A 130 -9.32 1.11 -0.79
N VAL A 131 -8.13 0.58 -1.11
CA VAL A 131 -7.32 1.08 -2.21
C VAL A 131 -7.97 0.78 -3.57
N ILE A 132 -8.55 -0.41 -3.78
CA ILE A 132 -9.31 -0.72 -5.00
C ILE A 132 -10.50 0.23 -5.18
N ASP A 133 -11.23 0.50 -4.10
CA ASP A 133 -12.36 1.44 -4.13
C ASP A 133 -11.89 2.85 -4.48
N GLU A 134 -10.77 3.29 -3.91
CA GLU A 134 -10.22 4.61 -4.15
C GLU A 134 -9.70 4.78 -5.59
N ILE A 135 -9.03 3.75 -6.14
CA ILE A 135 -8.66 3.72 -7.56
C ILE A 135 -9.93 3.74 -8.42
N SER A 136 -10.88 2.86 -8.15
CA SER A 136 -12.13 2.75 -8.93
C SER A 136 -12.92 4.05 -8.98
N ARG A 137 -12.95 4.81 -7.89
CA ARG A 137 -13.64 6.09 -7.76
C ARG A 137 -12.99 7.19 -8.61
N ARG A 138 -11.69 7.08 -8.88
CA ARG A 138 -10.88 8.11 -9.54
C ARG A 138 -10.63 7.85 -11.02
N LEU A 139 -10.68 6.58 -11.44
CA LEU A 139 -10.36 6.21 -12.81
C LEU A 139 -11.37 6.74 -13.82
N ASP A 140 -10.85 7.19 -14.96
CA ASP A 140 -11.63 7.41 -16.17
C ASP A 140 -12.29 6.08 -16.62
N PRO A 141 -13.56 6.07 -17.01
CA PRO A 141 -14.20 4.88 -17.56
C PRO A 141 -13.49 4.31 -18.80
N ALA A 142 -12.85 5.17 -19.59
CA ALA A 142 -12.03 4.80 -20.74
C ALA A 142 -10.55 4.77 -20.31
N GLN A 143 -10.03 3.57 -20.17
CA GLN A 143 -8.61 3.35 -19.90
C GLN A 143 -7.89 2.95 -21.18
N SER A 144 -6.64 3.39 -21.32
CA SER A 144 -5.71 2.85 -22.30
C SER A 144 -4.84 1.78 -21.67
N THR A 145 -4.41 0.81 -22.46
CA THR A 145 -3.35 -0.11 -22.03
C THR A 145 -2.06 0.66 -21.75
N ASP A 146 -1.45 0.43 -20.59
CA ASP A 146 -0.18 1.04 -20.21
C ASP A 146 0.81 -0.06 -19.77
N LEU A 147 1.93 -0.15 -20.49
CA LEU A 147 2.96 -1.17 -20.24
C LEU A 147 3.62 -1.02 -18.86
N ARG A 148 3.72 0.21 -18.33
CA ARG A 148 4.32 0.48 -17.01
C ARG A 148 3.45 -0.09 -15.91
N VAL A 149 2.14 0.05 -16.06
CA VAL A 149 1.18 -0.53 -15.13
C VAL A 149 1.21 -2.06 -15.23
N PHE A 150 1.31 -2.64 -16.43
CA PHE A 150 1.49 -4.08 -16.61
C PHE A 150 2.76 -4.60 -15.92
N GLU A 151 3.89 -3.92 -16.11
CA GLU A 151 5.15 -4.28 -15.45
C GLU A 151 4.97 -4.26 -13.93
N ALA A 152 4.38 -3.21 -13.38
CA ALA A 152 4.13 -3.09 -11.95
C ALA A 152 3.27 -4.23 -11.40
N ILE A 153 2.23 -4.69 -12.13
CA ILE A 153 1.37 -5.77 -11.61
C ILE A 153 1.85 -7.19 -11.93
N PHE A 154 2.70 -7.41 -12.94
CA PHE A 154 3.14 -8.75 -13.34
C PHE A 154 4.59 -9.07 -12.98
N VAL A 155 5.44 -8.07 -12.76
CA VAL A 155 6.85 -8.24 -12.37
C VAL A 155 7.03 -8.10 -10.86
N GLU A 156 6.32 -7.18 -10.21
CA GLU A 156 6.49 -6.94 -8.77
C GLU A 156 6.02 -8.13 -7.93
N GLU A 157 6.91 -8.57 -7.04
CA GLU A 157 6.60 -9.60 -6.05
C GLU A 157 5.66 -9.03 -4.99
N GLY A 158 4.45 -9.60 -4.90
CA GLY A 158 3.41 -9.14 -3.97
C GLY A 158 2.17 -8.56 -4.65
N ALA A 159 2.16 -8.40 -5.98
CA ALA A 159 0.95 -8.05 -6.71
C ALA A 159 -0.08 -9.18 -6.64
N SER A 160 -1.18 -8.93 -5.91
CA SER A 160 -2.24 -9.91 -5.69
C SER A 160 -3.01 -10.24 -6.98
N SER A 161 -3.62 -11.43 -7.03
CA SER A 161 -4.46 -11.83 -8.15
C SER A 161 -5.68 -10.92 -8.33
N VAL A 162 -6.18 -10.34 -7.23
CA VAL A 162 -7.27 -9.36 -7.23
C VAL A 162 -6.86 -8.09 -7.96
N LEU A 163 -5.70 -7.53 -7.63
CA LEU A 163 -5.17 -6.33 -8.28
C LEU A 163 -4.91 -6.59 -9.78
N LYS A 164 -4.25 -7.71 -10.10
CA LYS A 164 -3.99 -8.12 -11.50
C LYS A 164 -5.27 -8.17 -12.31
N ARG A 165 -6.30 -8.84 -11.77
CA ARG A 165 -7.61 -8.95 -12.43
C ARG A 165 -8.27 -7.59 -12.57
N PHE A 166 -8.28 -6.77 -11.52
CA PHE A 166 -8.86 -5.44 -11.54
C PHE A 166 -8.27 -4.58 -12.65
N VAL A 167 -6.94 -4.49 -12.74
CA VAL A 167 -6.25 -3.70 -13.76
C VAL A 167 -6.55 -4.21 -15.18
N VAL A 168 -6.49 -5.53 -15.40
CA VAL A 168 -6.83 -6.12 -16.72
C VAL A 168 -8.29 -5.85 -17.08
N ASP A 169 -9.23 -6.03 -16.16
CA ASP A 169 -10.65 -5.74 -16.39
C ASP A 169 -10.89 -4.26 -16.74
N LYS A 170 -10.11 -3.33 -16.15
CA LYS A 170 -10.17 -1.90 -16.47
C LYS A 170 -9.55 -1.57 -17.83
N MET A 171 -8.36 -2.08 -18.12
CA MET A 171 -7.65 -1.80 -19.38
C MET A 171 -8.40 -2.31 -20.61
N PHE A 172 -9.06 -3.45 -20.52
CA PHE A 172 -9.76 -4.08 -21.66
C PHE A 172 -11.29 -3.95 -21.60
N ALA A 173 -11.81 -3.05 -20.77
CA ALA A 173 -13.25 -2.88 -20.58
C ALA A 173 -13.96 -2.52 -21.91
N LEU A 174 -13.34 -1.65 -22.71
CA LEU A 174 -13.90 -1.19 -23.99
C LEU A 174 -13.89 -2.31 -25.03
N GLU A 175 -12.76 -3.01 -25.19
CA GLU A 175 -12.60 -4.13 -26.12
C GLU A 175 -13.56 -5.26 -25.79
N LYS A 176 -13.71 -5.58 -24.49
CA LYS A 176 -14.66 -6.59 -24.02
C LYS A 176 -16.10 -6.19 -24.36
N LYS A 177 -16.46 -4.91 -24.21
CA LYS A 177 -17.78 -4.38 -24.60
C LYS A 177 -17.98 -4.46 -26.11
N MET A 178 -16.98 -4.08 -26.91
CA MET A 178 -17.03 -4.14 -28.38
C MET A 178 -17.18 -5.58 -28.88
N LEU A 179 -16.41 -6.52 -28.34
CA LEU A 179 -16.53 -7.95 -28.67
C LEU A 179 -17.89 -8.52 -28.27
N GLY A 180 -18.46 -8.08 -27.14
CA GLY A 180 -19.81 -8.43 -26.73
C GLY A 180 -20.86 -7.96 -27.74
N MET A 181 -20.76 -6.72 -28.23
CA MET A 181 -21.67 -6.19 -29.24
C MET A 181 -21.54 -6.91 -30.60
N LEU A 182 -20.31 -7.29 -31.00
CA LEU A 182 -20.05 -8.02 -32.25
C LEU A 182 -20.52 -9.48 -32.22
N ARG A 183 -20.53 -10.10 -31.04
CA ARG A 183 -20.95 -11.50 -30.88
C ARG A 183 -22.46 -11.68 -30.85
N GLY A 184 -23.23 -10.59 -30.76
CA GLY A 184 -24.68 -10.61 -30.63
C GLY A 184 -25.08 -11.19 -29.27
N SER A 185 -25.72 -10.38 -28.44
CA SER A 185 -26.57 -10.90 -27.35
C SER A 185 -27.59 -11.89 -27.88
#